data_AF-A0A5K1E5S9-F1
#
_entry.id   AF-A0A5K1E5S9-F1
#
_cell.length_a   1.000
_cell.length_b   1.000
_cell.length_c   1.000
_cell.angle_alpha   90.00
_cell.angle_beta   90.00
_cell.angle_gamma   90.00
#
_symmetry.space_group_name_H-M   'P 1'
#
loop_
_entity.id
_entity.type
_entity.pdbx_description
1 polymer ?
#
loop_
_entity_poly.entity_id
_entity_poly.type
_entity_poly.pdbx_seq_one_letter_code
_entity_poly.pdbx_strand_id
1 'polypeptide(L)' 'AIKGLRNIFSSSKVMLVPIKEMTDVLSVESKSVELSKDKWVRVKLGTYKGDLAKVVY' A
#
# COMPACT_ATOMS: atom_id res chain seq x y z
N ALA A 1 27.24 -5.33 -2.61
CA ALA A 1 25.84 -5.35 -2.15
C ALA A 1 24.88 -5.85 -3.23
N ILE A 2 24.88 -5.32 -4.46
CA ILE A 2 23.88 -5.67 -5.49
C ILE A 2 24.38 -6.55 -6.66
N LYS A 3 25.66 -6.92 -6.68
CA LYS A 3 26.27 -7.70 -7.77
C LYS A 3 25.75 -9.14 -7.75
N GLY A 4 25.19 -9.60 -8.88
CA GLY A 4 24.67 -10.97 -9.05
C GLY A 4 23.17 -11.15 -8.78
N LEU A 5 22.46 -10.08 -8.41
CA LEU A 5 21.01 -10.13 -8.18
C LEU A 5 20.24 -9.99 -9.50
N ARG A 6 19.58 -11.07 -9.93
CA ARG A 6 18.83 -11.12 -11.20
C ARG A 6 17.53 -10.29 -11.18
N ASN A 7 17.01 -9.99 -9.99
CA ASN A 7 15.79 -9.19 -9.81
C ASN A 7 16.02 -7.68 -9.86
N ILE A 8 17.28 -7.23 -9.94
CA ILE A 8 17.64 -5.81 -9.98
C ILE A 8 18.23 -5.50 -11.34
N PHE A 9 17.65 -4.53 -12.03
CA PHE A 9 18.19 -4.00 -13.28
C PHE A 9 19.48 -3.25 -13.00
N SER A 10 20.61 -3.97 -13.08
CA SER A 10 21.94 -3.43 -12.82
C SER A 10 22.38 -2.35 -13.84
N SER A 11 21.68 -2.26 -14.97
CA SER A 11 21.84 -1.19 -15.97
C SER A 11 21.12 0.12 -15.58
N SER A 12 20.25 0.10 -14.58
CA SER A 12 19.56 1.29 -14.10
C SER A 12 20.43 2.09 -13.14
N LYS A 13 20.46 3.42 -13.31
CA LYS A 13 21.23 4.33 -12.44
C LYS A 13 20.55 4.42 -11.07
N VAL A 14 21.34 4.28 -10.00
CA VAL A 14 20.88 4.54 -8.63
C VAL A 14 20.66 6.04 -8.46
N MET A 15 19.44 6.43 -8.07
CA MET A 15 19.09 7.82 -7.76
C MET A 15 19.15 8.04 -6.25
N LEU A 16 19.76 9.16 -5.83
CA LEU A 16 19.83 9.55 -4.43
C LEU A 16 18.50 10.15 -3.99
N VAL A 17 18.03 9.76 -2.82
CA VAL A 17 16.84 10.33 -2.19
C VAL A 17 17.20 11.69 -1.57
N PRO A 18 16.45 12.76 -1.85
CA PRO A 18 16.62 14.04 -1.17
C PRO A 18 16.44 13.91 0.35
N ILE A 19 17.26 14.62 1.13
CA ILE A 19 17.26 14.52 2.61
C ILE A 19 15.88 14.82 3.22
N LYS A 20 15.12 15.73 2.59
CA LYS A 20 13.78 16.12 3.05
C LYS A 20 12.72 15.01 2.88
N GLU A 21 12.91 14.12 1.91
CA GLU A 21 11.96 13.06 1.53
C GLU A 21 12.30 11.71 2.20
N MET A 22 13.36 11.64 3.01
CA MET A 22 13.77 10.39 3.69
C MET A 22 12.69 9.85 4.63
N THR A 23 11.91 10.75 5.26
CA THR A 23 10.82 10.37 6.17
C THR A 23 9.60 9.84 5.43
N ASP A 24 9.35 10.32 4.21
CA ASP A 24 8.23 9.89 3.38
C ASP A 24 8.42 8.44 2.87
N VAL A 25 9.65 8.01 2.61
CA VAL A 25 9.97 6.61 2.23
C VAL A 25 9.53 5.61 3.30
N LEU A 26 9.59 6.02 4.57
CA LEU A 26 9.17 5.21 5.71
C LEU A 26 7.75 5.54 6.18
N SER A 27 7.08 6.50 5.54
CA SER A 27 5.71 6.85 5.87
C SER A 27 4.79 5.71 5.42
N VAL A 28 4.38 4.91 6.39
CA VAL A 28 3.24 4.02 6.21
C VAL A 28 2.05 4.91 6.43
N GLU A 29 1.29 5.23 5.37
CA GLU A 29 -0.12 5.54 5.54
C GLU A 29 -0.73 4.29 6.16
N SER A 30 -0.70 4.21 7.49
CA SER A 30 -1.53 3.28 8.21
C SER A 30 -2.94 3.78 7.92
N LYS A 31 -3.51 3.32 6.81
CA LYS A 31 -4.94 3.08 6.71
C LYS A 31 -5.21 2.01 7.74
N SER A 32 -5.15 2.38 9.02
CA SER A 32 -5.90 1.75 10.07
C SER A 32 -7.33 1.88 9.57
N VAL A 33 -7.77 0.84 8.85
CA VAL A 33 -9.16 0.73 8.47
C VAL A 33 -9.84 0.50 9.81
N GLU A 34 -10.21 1.59 10.47
CA GLU A 34 -11.06 1.57 11.64
C GLU A 34 -12.42 1.07 11.14
N LEU A 35 -12.53 -0.25 10.99
CA LEU A 35 -13.78 -0.95 10.74
C LEU A 35 -14.58 -0.83 12.04
N SER A 36 -15.29 0.29 12.19
CA SER A 36 -16.28 0.44 13.24
C SER A 36 -17.64 -0.02 12.71
N LYS A 37 -18.49 -0.44 13.65
CA LYS A 37 -19.91 -0.64 13.39
C LYS A 37 -20.49 0.60 12.70
N ASP A 38 -21.44 0.36 11.80
CA ASP A 38 -22.14 1.35 11.00
C ASP A 38 -21.35 2.07 9.89
N LYS A 39 -20.08 1.73 9.63
CA LYS A 39 -19.33 2.23 8.46
C LYS A 39 -19.68 1.46 7.18
N TRP A 40 -19.52 2.14 6.05
CA TRP A 40 -19.74 1.58 4.71
C TRP A 40 -18.44 1.08 4.10
N VAL A 41 -18.49 -0.12 3.52
CA VAL A 41 -17.35 -0.77 2.86
C VAL A 41 -17.75 -1.25 1.47
N ARG A 42 -16.77 -1.41 0.59
CA ARG A 42 -16.98 -1.98 -0.75
C ARG A 42 -16.46 -3.41 -0.80
N VAL A 43 -17.31 -4.31 -1.24
CA VAL A 43 -16.97 -5.72 -1.37
C VAL A 43 -16.00 -5.90 -2.54
N LYS A 44 -14.82 -6.50 -2.29
CA LYS A 44 -13.78 -6.71 -3.30
C LYS A 44 -13.88 -8.06 -4.04
N LEU A 45 -14.59 -9.04 -3.49
CA LEU A 45 -14.63 -10.42 -4.00
C LEU A 45 -16.03 -11.06 -3.81
N GLY A 46 -16.38 -12.02 -4.66
CA GLY A 46 -17.63 -12.78 -4.60
C GLY A 46 -18.75 -12.20 -5.48
N THR A 47 -19.97 -12.73 -5.34
CA THR A 47 -21.14 -12.36 -6.16
C THR A 47 -21.56 -10.90 -5.99
N TYR A 48 -21.32 -10.33 -4.80
CA TYR A 48 -21.63 -8.93 -4.46
C TYR A 48 -20.44 -7.98 -4.71
N LYS A 49 -19.47 -8.40 -5.54
CA LYS A 49 -18.28 -7.60 -5.84
C LYS A 49 -18.68 -6.24 -6.42
N GLY A 50 -18.23 -5.17 -5.77
CA GLY A 50 -18.53 -3.80 -6.15
C GLY A 50 -19.68 -3.17 -5.38
N ASP A 51 -20.47 -3.94 -4.64
CA ASP A 51 -21.59 -3.40 -3.88
C ASP A 51 -21.13 -2.69 -2.60
N LEU A 52 -21.97 -1.75 -2.17
CA LEU A 52 -21.80 -1.03 -0.91
C LEU A 52 -22.46 -1.84 0.21
N ALA A 53 -21.68 -2.23 1.21
CA ALA A 53 -22.14 -2.99 2.37
C ALA A 53 -21.92 -2.18 3.65
N LYS A 54 -22.81 -2.37 4.63
CA LYS A 54 -22.70 -1.75 5.96
C LYS A 54 -22.11 -2.76 6.95
N VAL A 55 -21.16 -2.34 7.78
CA VAL A 55 -20.60 -3.16 8.87
C VAL A 55 -21.61 -3.24 10.02
N VAL A 56 -22.16 -4.44 10.27
CA VAL A 56 -23.25 -4.65 11.25
C VAL A 56 -22.75 -5.16 12.60
N TYR A 57 -21.54 -5.74 12.66
CA TYR A 57 -20.96 -6.31 13.89
C TYR A 57 -19.50 -5.88 14.09
#